data_AF-A0A815Q909-F1
#
_entry.id   AF-A0A815Q909-F1
#
_cell.length_a   1.000
_cell.length_b   1.000
_cell.length_c   1.000
_cell.angle_alpha   90.00
_cell.angle_beta   90.00
_cell.angle_gamma   90.00
#
_symmetry.space_group_name_H-M   'P 1'
#
loop_
_entity.id
_entity.type
_entity.pdbx_description
1 polymer ?
#
loop_
_entity_poly.entity_id
_entity_poly.type
_entity_poly.pdbx_seq_one_letter_code
_entity_poly.pdbx_strand_id
1 'polypeptide(L)'
;MWKHFKFDSTSVSFSYRTDGKFNEFDTLLRCEWDRAVTQGLFTFQIDHHAKYRILDKGNLNYIIQLNPSRYEKRRTPYPFENVNTPFDKNKFNFNKIKNEEILFSLDNEQDKDKYLIIINNSPIRPYHVLLVPNRELEQPQILTIDCILFGLQFVVSSAHPYILVGFNSLCGYASMNHLHLHGLYLPERLYLQTITCNLFHEKSNCYILSLYDTQAFVFEIQNLNEFEKIARYVCKITDYLSLKNIAHNMAIVKGESFSSSTDAL
;
A
#
# COMPACT_ATOMS: atom_id res chain seq x y z
N MET A 1 5.22 -20.43 13.80
CA MET A 1 6.31 -19.64 13.20
C MET A 1 5.92 -19.40 11.76
N TRP A 2 5.83 -18.14 11.33
CA TRP A 2 5.46 -17.78 9.95
C TRP A 2 6.65 -17.92 9.00
N LYS A 3 6.39 -17.85 7.70
CA LYS A 3 7.44 -17.87 6.68
C LYS A 3 8.19 -16.53 6.65
N HIS A 4 9.38 -16.56 6.05
CA HIS A 4 10.23 -15.38 5.88
C HIS A 4 10.60 -15.26 4.39
N PHE A 5 10.35 -14.10 3.80
CA PHE A 5 10.77 -13.78 2.43
C PHE A 5 11.97 -12.84 2.49
N LYS A 6 13.14 -13.30 2.01
CA LYS A 6 14.33 -12.46 1.95
C LYS A 6 14.20 -11.46 0.81
N PHE A 7 14.20 -10.17 1.13
CA PHE A 7 14.27 -9.13 0.10
C PHE A 7 15.59 -9.27 -0.68
N ASP A 8 15.49 -9.47 -2.00
CA ASP A 8 16.63 -9.55 -2.90
C ASP A 8 16.71 -8.30 -3.78
N SER A 9 17.67 -7.42 -3.47
CA SER A 9 17.93 -6.20 -4.24
C SER A 9 18.30 -6.43 -5.71
N THR A 10 18.70 -7.65 -6.08
CA THR A 10 19.05 -8.00 -7.46
C THR A 10 17.88 -8.52 -8.28
N SER A 11 16.77 -8.89 -7.62
CA SER A 11 15.57 -9.47 -8.22
C SER A 11 14.34 -8.56 -8.05
N VAL A 12 14.55 -7.26 -8.17
CA VAL A 12 13.50 -6.23 -8.06
C VAL A 12 12.88 -5.88 -9.41
N SER A 13 11.60 -5.56 -9.42
CA SER A 13 10.87 -5.16 -10.62
C SER A 13 10.28 -3.76 -10.47
N PHE A 14 10.86 -2.82 -11.22
CA PHE A 14 10.30 -1.48 -11.45
C PHE A 14 9.34 -1.44 -12.66
N SER A 15 9.23 -2.55 -13.40
CA SER A 15 8.56 -2.56 -14.69
C SER A 15 7.05 -2.34 -14.56
N TYR A 16 6.56 -1.32 -15.26
CA TYR A 16 5.14 -1.12 -15.54
C TYR A 16 4.59 -2.12 -16.58
N ARG A 17 5.46 -2.71 -17.40
CA ARG A 17 5.09 -3.74 -18.37
C ARG A 17 5.19 -5.12 -17.73
N THR A 18 4.30 -6.02 -18.12
CA THR A 18 4.28 -7.40 -17.62
C THR A 18 3.93 -8.36 -18.74
N ASP A 19 4.49 -9.56 -18.66
CA ASP A 19 4.02 -10.72 -19.43
C ASP A 19 2.88 -11.46 -18.71
N GLY A 20 2.36 -10.90 -17.63
CA GLY A 20 1.27 -11.45 -16.81
C GLY A 20 1.73 -12.51 -15.82
N LYS A 21 3.04 -12.72 -15.65
CA LYS A 21 3.56 -13.74 -14.73
C LYS A 21 3.71 -13.22 -13.30
N PHE A 22 3.50 -14.13 -12.38
CA PHE A 22 3.80 -13.97 -10.96
C PHE A 22 5.20 -14.53 -10.69
N ASN A 23 6.00 -13.81 -9.91
CA ASN A 23 7.30 -14.30 -9.44
C ASN A 23 7.19 -15.06 -8.10
N GLU A 24 8.32 -15.37 -7.47
CA GLU A 24 8.36 -16.08 -6.19
C GLU A 24 7.62 -15.33 -5.07
N PHE A 25 7.84 -14.01 -4.97
CA PHE A 25 7.17 -13.16 -3.98
C PHE A 25 5.65 -13.21 -4.17
N ASP A 26 5.20 -13.00 -5.41
CA ASP A 26 3.79 -13.01 -5.76
C ASP A 26 3.13 -14.36 -5.44
N THR A 27 3.84 -15.44 -5.77
CA THR A 27 3.40 -16.81 -5.52
C THR A 27 3.28 -17.08 -4.03
N LEU A 28 4.30 -16.71 -3.24
CA LEU A 28 4.27 -16.85 -1.78
C LEU A 28 3.07 -16.10 -1.17
N LEU A 29 2.89 -14.83 -1.53
CA LEU A 29 1.79 -14.01 -1.02
C LEU A 29 0.43 -14.65 -1.32
N ARG A 30 0.21 -15.07 -2.57
CA ARG A 30 -1.04 -15.69 -2.97
C ARG A 30 -1.28 -17.02 -2.25
N CYS A 31 -0.27 -17.89 -2.18
CA CYS A 31 -0.38 -19.18 -1.50
C CYS A 31 -0.69 -19.03 0.00
N GLU A 32 -0.01 -18.12 0.70
CA GLU A 32 -0.27 -17.90 2.13
C GLU A 32 -1.62 -17.24 2.37
N TRP A 33 -2.05 -16.34 1.48
CA TRP A 33 -3.38 -15.74 1.56
C TRP A 33 -4.49 -16.78 1.32
N ASP A 34 -4.33 -17.64 0.31
CA ASP A 34 -5.26 -18.73 0.01
C ASP A 34 -5.27 -19.78 1.16
N ARG A 35 -4.13 -20.03 1.81
CA ARG A 35 -4.07 -20.83 3.06
C ARG A 35 -4.91 -20.19 4.18
N ALA A 36 -4.85 -18.88 4.36
CA ALA A 36 -5.67 -18.19 5.35
C ALA A 36 -7.17 -18.29 5.04
N VAL A 37 -7.54 -18.35 3.74
CA VAL A 37 -8.94 -18.58 3.32
C VAL A 37 -9.38 -19.99 3.72
N THR A 38 -8.59 -21.01 3.43
CA THR A 38 -8.94 -22.41 3.76
C THR A 38 -9.03 -22.64 5.27
N GLN A 39 -8.30 -21.86 6.07
CA GLN A 39 -8.38 -21.88 7.53
C GLN A 39 -9.53 -21.04 8.12
N GLY A 40 -10.30 -20.32 7.30
CA GLY A 40 -11.46 -19.55 7.76
C GLY A 40 -11.10 -18.32 8.59
N LEU A 41 -9.96 -17.67 8.33
CA LEU A 41 -9.47 -16.54 9.13
C LEU A 41 -10.10 -15.18 8.79
N PHE A 42 -11.01 -15.13 7.82
CA PHE A 42 -11.67 -13.90 7.36
C PHE A 42 -13.04 -13.71 8.02
N THR A 43 -13.45 -12.44 8.19
CA THR A 43 -14.75 -12.08 8.80
C THR A 43 -15.95 -12.53 7.94
N PHE A 44 -15.73 -12.78 6.66
CA PHE A 44 -16.74 -13.22 5.72
C PHE A 44 -16.16 -14.10 4.62
N GLN A 45 -17.02 -14.87 3.98
CA GLN A 45 -16.65 -15.68 2.82
C GLN A 45 -16.17 -14.78 1.68
N ILE A 46 -14.99 -15.10 1.16
CA ILE A 46 -14.37 -14.35 0.07
C ILE A 46 -15.04 -14.73 -1.25
N ASP A 47 -15.54 -13.72 -1.95
CA ASP A 47 -15.89 -13.85 -3.37
C ASP A 47 -14.64 -13.57 -4.23
N HIS A 48 -14.03 -14.63 -4.76
CA HIS A 48 -12.88 -14.51 -5.66
C HIS A 48 -13.24 -13.84 -7.00
N HIS A 49 -14.53 -13.74 -7.31
CA HIS A 49 -15.07 -13.17 -8.54
C HIS A 49 -15.81 -11.86 -8.29
N ALA A 50 -15.44 -11.13 -7.23
CA ALA A 50 -16.05 -9.85 -6.88
C ALA A 50 -16.19 -8.94 -8.11
N LYS A 51 -17.44 -8.64 -8.46
CA LYS A 51 -17.81 -7.89 -9.66
C LYS A 51 -17.20 -6.50 -9.62
N TYR A 52 -16.55 -6.12 -10.69
CA TYR A 52 -16.07 -4.75 -10.90
C TYR A 52 -16.38 -4.30 -12.32
N ARG A 53 -16.34 -2.98 -12.54
CA ARG A 53 -16.49 -2.34 -13.84
C ARG A 53 -15.52 -1.18 -13.94
N ILE A 54 -14.95 -0.99 -15.13
CA ILE A 54 -14.24 0.24 -15.49
C ILE A 54 -15.27 1.26 -15.99
N LEU A 55 -15.23 2.47 -15.46
CA LEU A 55 -15.93 3.60 -16.06
C LEU A 55 -15.13 4.14 -17.24
N ASP A 56 -15.44 3.59 -18.41
CA ASP A 56 -14.78 3.82 -19.71
C ASP A 56 -15.31 5.05 -20.46
N LYS A 57 -16.45 5.61 -20.04
CA LYS A 57 -17.04 6.83 -20.63
C LYS A 57 -16.33 8.13 -20.25
N GLY A 58 -15.11 8.06 -19.71
CA GLY A 58 -14.30 9.22 -19.33
C GLY A 58 -12.81 8.88 -19.34
N ASN A 59 -11.95 9.88 -19.12
CA ASN A 59 -10.51 9.73 -19.35
C ASN A 59 -9.75 9.08 -18.18
N LEU A 60 -10.42 8.81 -17.05
CA LEU A 60 -9.77 8.37 -15.81
C LEU A 60 -9.89 6.88 -15.50
N ASN A 61 -10.65 6.12 -16.29
CA ASN A 61 -10.79 4.67 -16.17
C ASN A 61 -11.04 4.20 -14.72
N TYR A 62 -11.98 4.83 -14.00
CA TYR A 62 -12.26 4.49 -12.60
C TYR A 62 -12.67 3.02 -12.46
N ILE A 63 -12.05 2.32 -11.51
CA ILE A 63 -12.43 0.94 -11.15
C ILE A 63 -13.49 1.00 -10.05
N ILE A 64 -14.70 0.56 -10.35
CA ILE A 64 -15.79 0.43 -9.38
C ILE A 64 -15.97 -1.05 -9.05
N GLN A 65 -15.89 -1.40 -7.77
CA GLN A 65 -16.10 -2.75 -7.28
C GLN A 65 -17.24 -2.83 -6.28
N LEU A 66 -18.12 -3.81 -6.48
CA LEU A 66 -19.22 -4.09 -5.56
C LEU A 66 -18.78 -5.11 -4.50
N ASN A 67 -18.89 -4.74 -3.22
CA ASN A 67 -18.50 -5.61 -2.10
C ASN A 67 -19.59 -5.64 -1.00
N PRO A 68 -20.72 -6.35 -1.20
CA PRO A 68 -21.87 -6.32 -0.28
C PRO A 68 -21.53 -6.92 1.09
N SER A 69 -20.93 -8.12 1.10
CA SER A 69 -20.53 -8.80 2.35
C SER A 69 -19.59 -7.95 3.20
N ARG A 70 -18.67 -7.22 2.55
CA ARG A 70 -17.77 -6.31 3.23
C ARG A 70 -18.51 -5.10 3.78
N TYR A 71 -19.43 -4.52 3.03
CA TYR A 71 -20.22 -3.37 3.48
C TYR A 71 -20.99 -3.71 4.77
N GLU A 72 -21.59 -4.88 4.83
CA GLU A 72 -22.38 -5.33 5.99
C GLU A 72 -21.53 -5.77 7.19
N LYS A 73 -20.44 -6.50 6.94
CA LYS A 73 -19.70 -7.21 8.00
C LYS A 73 -18.43 -6.50 8.46
N ARG A 74 -17.95 -5.48 7.73
CA ARG A 74 -16.76 -4.73 8.14
C ARG A 74 -17.06 -3.93 9.40
N ARG A 75 -16.13 -3.97 10.35
CA ARG A 75 -16.17 -3.13 11.55
C ARG A 75 -16.36 -1.65 11.18
N THR A 76 -17.23 -0.96 11.91
CA THR A 76 -17.31 0.50 11.88
C THR A 76 -15.95 1.10 12.26
N PRO A 77 -15.37 1.98 11.42
CA PRO A 77 -14.14 2.70 11.76
C PRO A 77 -14.31 3.52 13.06
N TYR A 78 -13.23 3.69 13.81
CA TYR A 78 -13.24 4.66 14.90
C TYR A 78 -13.29 6.07 14.29
N PRO A 79 -14.14 6.98 14.81
CA PRO A 79 -14.06 8.37 14.43
C PRO A 79 -12.76 8.96 15.00
N PHE A 80 -12.00 9.64 14.14
CA PHE A 80 -10.79 10.37 14.51
C PHE A 80 -10.97 11.84 14.19
N GLU A 81 -10.81 12.70 15.19
CA GLU A 81 -10.89 14.16 15.03
C GLU A 81 -9.53 14.77 14.66
N ASN A 82 -8.44 14.06 14.99
CA ASN A 82 -7.08 14.52 14.75
C ASN A 82 -6.23 13.46 14.06
N VAL A 83 -5.49 13.88 13.04
CA VAL A 83 -4.51 13.06 12.32
C VAL A 83 -3.42 12.57 13.28
N ASN A 84 -2.96 13.45 14.17
CA ASN A 84 -1.90 13.15 15.12
C ASN A 84 -2.46 12.69 16.47
N THR A 85 -3.30 11.64 16.45
CA THR A 85 -3.81 11.01 17.68
C THR A 85 -2.79 9.99 18.21
N PRO A 86 -2.40 10.03 19.50
CA PRO A 86 -1.50 9.04 20.09
C PRO A 86 -2.04 7.61 20.01
N PHE A 87 -1.13 6.64 19.91
CA PHE A 87 -1.47 5.23 19.98
C PHE A 87 -2.17 4.89 21.31
N ASP A 88 -3.13 3.97 21.25
CA ASP A 88 -3.89 3.51 22.42
C ASP A 88 -3.88 1.98 22.48
N LYS A 89 -3.08 1.44 23.41
CA LYS A 89 -2.96 -0.01 23.63
C LYS A 89 -4.26 -0.70 24.04
N ASN A 90 -5.23 0.05 24.57
CA ASN A 90 -6.52 -0.51 25.00
C ASN A 90 -7.44 -0.75 23.80
N LYS A 91 -7.33 0.05 22.74
CA LYS A 91 -8.07 -0.16 21.47
C LYS A 91 -7.48 -1.33 20.67
N PHE A 92 -8.17 -1.74 19.61
CA PHE A 92 -7.66 -2.78 18.72
C PHE A 92 -6.32 -2.34 18.10
N ASN A 93 -5.35 -3.26 18.09
CA ASN A 93 -4.01 -3.04 17.58
C ASN A 93 -3.39 -4.38 17.12
N PHE A 94 -2.33 -4.34 16.30
CA PHE A 94 -1.73 -5.55 15.73
C PHE A 94 -0.99 -6.47 16.71
N ASN A 95 -0.80 -6.08 17.97
CA ASN A 95 -0.27 -6.97 19.02
C ASN A 95 -1.37 -7.92 19.54
N LYS A 96 -2.62 -7.73 19.12
CA LYS A 96 -3.79 -8.54 19.50
C LYS A 96 -4.27 -9.51 18.43
N ILE A 97 -3.62 -9.54 17.25
CA ILE A 97 -3.99 -10.49 16.18
C ILE A 97 -3.51 -11.89 16.54
N LYS A 98 -4.14 -12.89 15.94
CA LYS A 98 -3.67 -14.26 16.06
C LYS A 98 -2.45 -14.48 15.16
N ASN A 99 -1.54 -15.37 15.56
CA ASN A 99 -0.35 -15.67 14.76
C ASN A 99 -0.70 -16.26 13.39
N GLU A 100 -1.85 -16.94 13.28
CA GLU A 100 -2.36 -17.51 12.03
C GLU A 100 -2.73 -16.44 10.99
N GLU A 101 -3.02 -15.20 11.43
CA GLU A 101 -3.29 -14.05 10.55
C GLU A 101 -2.02 -13.52 9.87
N ILE A 102 -0.83 -13.92 10.36
CA ILE A 102 0.46 -13.55 9.78
C ILE A 102 0.76 -14.49 8.62
N LEU A 103 0.97 -13.92 7.43
CA LEU A 103 1.29 -14.68 6.22
C LEU A 103 2.78 -15.01 6.18
N PHE A 104 3.61 -13.96 6.24
CA PHE A 104 5.07 -14.05 6.25
C PHE A 104 5.67 -12.70 6.64
N SER A 105 6.97 -12.67 6.92
CA SER A 105 7.73 -11.44 7.05
C SER A 105 8.49 -11.10 5.77
N LEU A 106 8.75 -9.81 5.55
CA LEU A 106 9.72 -9.34 4.57
C LEU A 106 11.04 -9.06 5.29
N ASP A 107 12.01 -9.95 5.16
CA ASP A 107 13.26 -9.85 5.88
C ASP A 107 14.11 -8.70 5.32
N ASN A 108 14.45 -7.76 6.20
CA ASN A 108 15.69 -6.99 6.12
C ASN A 108 16.71 -7.79 6.97
N GLU A 109 17.95 -7.95 6.50
CA GLU A 109 18.95 -8.92 7.00
C GLU A 109 19.20 -8.94 8.52
N GLN A 110 18.74 -7.94 9.27
CA GLN A 110 18.97 -7.79 10.70
C GLN A 110 17.79 -8.18 11.59
N ASP A 111 16.55 -8.27 11.07
CA ASP A 111 15.39 -8.51 11.93
C ASP A 111 14.19 -9.12 11.19
N LYS A 112 14.00 -10.43 11.38
CA LYS A 112 13.04 -11.24 10.64
C LYS A 112 11.58 -11.01 11.04
N ASP A 113 11.30 -10.47 12.21
CA ASP A 113 9.92 -10.35 12.72
C ASP A 113 9.40 -8.91 12.73
N LYS A 114 10.20 -7.95 12.23
CA LYS A 114 9.81 -6.54 12.22
C LYS A 114 8.79 -6.22 11.13
N TYR A 115 8.95 -6.73 9.91
CA TYR A 115 8.14 -6.30 8.77
C TYR A 115 7.15 -7.38 8.39
N LEU A 116 5.99 -7.35 9.04
CA LEU A 116 4.99 -8.41 8.89
C LEU A 116 4.02 -8.08 7.76
N ILE A 117 3.73 -9.10 6.94
CA ILE A 117 2.64 -9.09 5.99
C ILE A 117 1.55 -10.00 6.56
N ILE A 118 0.39 -9.40 6.84
CA ILE A 118 -0.74 -10.09 7.48
C ILE A 118 -1.97 -10.02 6.58
N ILE A 119 -2.95 -10.88 6.80
CA ILE A 119 -4.24 -10.73 6.12
C ILE A 119 -4.91 -9.42 6.52
N ASN A 120 -5.61 -8.80 5.57
CA ASN A 120 -6.72 -7.94 5.95
C ASN A 120 -7.94 -8.85 6.12
N ASN A 121 -8.37 -9.09 7.37
CA ASN A 121 -9.49 -9.99 7.66
C ASN A 121 -10.86 -9.50 7.13
N SER A 122 -10.94 -8.25 6.64
CA SER A 122 -12.07 -7.66 5.91
C SER A 122 -11.61 -7.12 4.54
N PRO A 123 -11.12 -7.99 3.65
CA PRO A 123 -10.39 -7.61 2.46
C PRO A 123 -11.31 -6.92 1.45
N ILE A 124 -10.76 -6.03 0.60
CA ILE A 124 -11.51 -5.36 -0.45
C ILE A 124 -11.68 -6.31 -1.64
N ARG A 125 -10.68 -7.15 -1.90
CA ARG A 125 -10.59 -8.14 -2.99
C ARG A 125 -9.63 -9.24 -2.53
N PRO A 126 -9.61 -10.44 -3.16
CA PRO A 126 -8.53 -11.39 -2.94
C PRO A 126 -7.15 -10.75 -2.92
N TYR A 127 -6.28 -11.30 -2.07
CA TYR A 127 -4.89 -10.87 -1.90
C TYR A 127 -4.72 -9.45 -1.32
N HIS A 128 -5.76 -8.88 -0.71
CA HIS A 128 -5.63 -7.69 0.12
C HIS A 128 -4.99 -8.06 1.47
N VAL A 129 -3.80 -7.51 1.71
CA VAL A 129 -2.97 -7.70 2.90
C VAL A 129 -2.75 -6.36 3.61
N LEU A 130 -2.24 -6.44 4.84
CA LEU A 130 -1.72 -5.29 5.59
C LEU A 130 -0.22 -5.48 5.78
N LEU A 131 0.53 -4.40 5.56
CA LEU A 131 1.96 -4.31 5.87
C LEU A 131 2.07 -3.62 7.22
N VAL A 132 2.59 -4.33 8.22
CA VAL A 132 2.70 -3.85 9.60
C VAL A 132 4.17 -3.74 9.98
N PRO A 133 4.75 -2.52 9.94
CA PRO A 133 6.12 -2.29 10.36
C PRO A 133 6.20 -2.30 11.90
N ASN A 134 7.09 -3.14 12.42
CA ASN A 134 7.46 -3.34 13.81
C ASN A 134 6.36 -3.00 14.82
N ARG A 135 5.33 -3.86 14.86
CA ARG A 135 4.11 -3.66 15.69
C ARG A 135 4.39 -3.46 17.19
N GLU A 136 5.52 -3.96 17.67
CA GLU A 136 5.92 -3.85 19.08
C GLU A 136 6.37 -2.43 19.45
N LEU A 137 6.65 -1.56 18.47
CA LEU A 137 6.90 -0.14 18.69
C LEU A 137 5.62 0.66 18.98
N GLU A 138 4.44 0.06 18.80
CA GLU A 138 3.15 0.68 19.14
C GLU A 138 2.99 2.07 18.49
N GLN A 139 3.45 2.21 17.24
CA GLN A 139 3.45 3.51 16.57
C GLN A 139 2.03 3.92 16.16
N PRO A 140 1.65 5.20 16.32
CA PRO A 140 0.40 5.70 15.78
C PRO A 140 0.41 5.63 14.24
N GLN A 141 -0.77 5.77 13.62
CA GLN A 141 -0.97 5.74 12.16
C GLN A 141 -0.41 7.02 11.49
N ILE A 142 0.91 7.18 11.56
CA ILE A 142 1.70 8.28 11.01
C ILE A 142 2.86 7.67 10.25
N LEU A 143 3.07 8.10 9.00
CA LEU A 143 4.13 7.55 8.15
C LEU A 143 5.52 7.80 8.73
N THR A 144 6.32 6.75 8.78
CA THR A 144 7.74 6.79 9.11
C THR A 144 8.57 6.40 7.89
N ILE A 145 9.86 6.75 7.88
CA ILE A 145 10.78 6.40 6.79
C ILE A 145 10.78 4.87 6.61
N ASP A 146 10.91 4.11 7.69
CA ASP A 146 10.91 2.64 7.66
C ASP A 146 9.62 2.06 7.09
N CYS A 147 8.47 2.66 7.40
CA CYS A 147 7.18 2.26 6.85
C CYS A 147 7.11 2.49 5.34
N ILE A 148 7.57 3.64 4.86
CA ILE A 148 7.61 3.95 3.42
C ILE A 148 8.56 3.00 2.70
N LEU A 149 9.75 2.76 3.26
CA LEU A 149 10.72 1.81 2.71
C LEU A 149 10.13 0.39 2.63
N PHE A 150 9.40 -0.04 3.65
CA PHE A 150 8.72 -1.33 3.64
C PHE A 150 7.69 -1.42 2.50
N GLY A 151 6.88 -0.36 2.31
CA GLY A 151 5.95 -0.27 1.19
C GLY A 151 6.63 -0.30 -0.19
N LEU A 152 7.75 0.41 -0.34
CA LEU A 152 8.54 0.42 -1.58
C LEU A 152 9.13 -0.96 -1.89
N GLN A 153 9.74 -1.61 -0.90
CA GLN A 153 10.29 -2.97 -1.02
C GLN A 153 9.20 -3.96 -1.42
N PHE A 154 8.04 -3.92 -0.76
CA PHE A 154 6.88 -4.76 -1.10
C PHE A 154 6.46 -4.62 -2.56
N VAL A 155 6.34 -3.38 -3.07
CA VAL A 155 5.93 -3.13 -4.46
C VAL A 155 6.97 -3.65 -5.47
N VAL A 156 8.27 -3.41 -5.22
CA VAL A 156 9.31 -3.84 -6.16
C VAL A 156 9.65 -5.33 -6.05
N SER A 157 9.31 -6.01 -4.94
CA SER A 157 9.44 -7.46 -4.82
C SER A 157 8.45 -8.21 -5.72
N SER A 158 7.29 -7.64 -6.01
CA SER A 158 6.33 -8.22 -6.94
C SER A 158 6.78 -8.04 -8.39
N ALA A 159 6.52 -9.00 -9.28
CA ALA A 159 6.69 -8.79 -10.72
C ALA A 159 5.45 -8.16 -11.38
N HIS A 160 4.31 -8.19 -10.69
CA HIS A 160 3.03 -7.81 -11.26
C HIS A 160 2.78 -6.29 -11.16
N PRO A 161 2.38 -5.60 -12.24
CA PRO A 161 2.24 -4.14 -12.27
C PRO A 161 0.97 -3.63 -11.62
N TYR A 162 0.04 -4.53 -11.26
CA TYR A 162 -1.22 -4.16 -10.60
C TYR A 162 -1.10 -4.19 -9.08
N ILE A 163 0.08 -4.52 -8.55
CA ILE A 163 0.34 -4.37 -7.12
C ILE A 163 0.33 -2.88 -6.76
N LEU A 164 -0.31 -2.58 -5.65
CA LEU A 164 -0.41 -1.24 -5.09
C LEU A 164 -0.21 -1.31 -3.59
N VAL A 165 0.46 -0.29 -3.06
CA VAL A 165 0.46 0.01 -1.62
C VAL A 165 -0.28 1.31 -1.37
N GLY A 166 -1.10 1.35 -0.33
CA GLY A 166 -1.87 2.52 0.08
C GLY A 166 -1.74 2.81 1.58
N PHE A 167 -1.68 4.09 1.94
CA PHE A 167 -1.74 4.57 3.31
C PHE A 167 -2.89 5.56 3.47
N ASN A 168 -3.58 5.43 4.59
CA ASN A 168 -4.56 6.40 5.05
C ASN A 168 -4.11 6.93 6.40
N SER A 169 -4.09 8.26 6.55
CA SER A 169 -4.01 8.90 7.86
C SER A 169 -5.35 8.78 8.61
N LEU A 170 -5.36 9.01 9.92
CA LEU A 170 -6.56 8.82 10.76
C LEU A 170 -7.80 9.58 10.26
N CYS A 171 -7.67 10.86 9.94
CA CYS A 171 -8.74 11.66 9.34
C CYS A 171 -8.84 11.48 7.81
N GLY A 172 -7.88 10.79 7.18
CA GLY A 172 -7.88 10.39 5.78
C GLY A 172 -8.46 8.99 5.55
N TYR A 173 -9.44 8.58 6.37
CA TYR A 173 -10.14 7.29 6.33
C TYR A 173 -9.34 6.05 6.78
N ALA A 174 -8.36 6.20 7.68
CA ALA A 174 -7.84 5.03 8.40
C ALA A 174 -8.89 4.46 9.35
N SER A 175 -8.91 3.15 9.52
CA SER A 175 -9.91 2.47 10.36
C SER A 175 -9.46 2.20 11.80
N MET A 176 -8.16 2.34 12.06
CA MET A 176 -7.53 2.06 13.35
C MET A 176 -6.23 2.85 13.51
N ASN A 177 -5.80 3.03 14.76
CA ASN A 177 -4.60 3.76 15.10
C ASN A 177 -3.47 2.83 15.56
N HIS A 178 -2.83 2.18 14.59
CA HIS A 178 -1.56 1.47 14.73
C HIS A 178 -0.96 1.45 13.33
N LEU A 179 0.27 1.94 13.14
CA LEU A 179 0.93 2.08 11.85
C LEU A 179 0.80 0.84 10.96
N HIS A 180 0.17 1.01 9.80
CA HIS A 180 0.09 0.01 8.74
C HIS A 180 -0.11 0.64 7.36
N LEU A 181 0.25 -0.13 6.34
CA LEU A 181 -0.12 0.11 4.95
C LEU A 181 -1.05 -0.99 4.46
N HIS A 182 -1.82 -0.68 3.42
CA HIS A 182 -2.59 -1.64 2.65
C HIS A 182 -1.75 -2.11 1.46
N GLY A 183 -1.70 -3.42 1.20
CA GLY A 183 -1.13 -3.99 -0.02
C GLY A 183 -2.19 -4.80 -0.76
N LEU A 184 -2.36 -4.60 -2.06
CA LEU A 184 -3.32 -5.37 -2.86
C LEU A 184 -2.96 -5.40 -4.34
N TYR A 185 -3.50 -6.39 -5.05
CA TYR A 185 -3.53 -6.41 -6.50
C TYR A 185 -4.84 -5.83 -7.01
N LEU A 186 -4.74 -4.86 -7.91
CA LEU A 186 -5.89 -4.34 -8.63
C LEU A 186 -6.26 -5.28 -9.79
N PRO A 187 -7.54 -5.29 -10.20
CA PRO A 187 -7.95 -6.10 -11.35
C PRO A 187 -7.45 -5.51 -12.68
N GLU A 188 -7.17 -4.22 -12.71
CA GLU A 188 -6.83 -3.43 -13.90
C GLU A 188 -5.84 -2.33 -13.53
N ARG A 189 -5.22 -1.73 -14.55
CA ARG A 189 -4.32 -0.58 -14.37
C ARG A 189 -5.10 0.65 -13.93
N LEU A 190 -4.55 1.39 -12.96
CA LEU A 190 -5.05 2.73 -12.65
C LEU A 190 -4.55 3.74 -13.68
N TYR A 191 -5.38 4.75 -13.96
CA TYR A 191 -4.94 5.92 -14.71
C TYR A 191 -3.72 6.62 -14.08
N LEU A 192 -3.57 6.54 -12.75
CA LEU A 192 -2.39 7.03 -12.03
C LEU A 192 -1.07 6.41 -12.50
N GLN A 193 -1.10 5.24 -13.15
CA GLN A 193 0.10 4.56 -13.63
C GLN A 193 0.57 5.09 -14.99
N THR A 194 -0.21 5.91 -15.68
CA THR A 194 0.12 6.51 -16.99
C THR A 194 -0.04 8.02 -17.01
N ILE A 195 -0.23 8.63 -15.84
CA ILE A 195 -0.57 10.05 -15.74
C ILE A 195 0.67 10.91 -15.87
N THR A 196 0.59 11.95 -16.69
CA THR A 196 1.65 12.96 -16.78
C THR A 196 1.55 13.91 -15.59
N CYS A 197 2.69 14.22 -14.96
CA CYS A 197 2.78 15.16 -13.86
C CYS A 197 3.67 16.35 -14.23
N ASN A 198 3.40 17.52 -13.66
CA ASN A 198 4.23 18.71 -13.90
C ASN A 198 5.36 18.78 -12.88
N LEU A 199 6.57 19.11 -13.30
CA LEU A 199 7.68 19.31 -12.37
C LEU A 199 7.36 20.48 -11.43
N PHE A 200 7.40 20.22 -10.12
CA PHE A 200 7.07 21.20 -9.09
C PHE A 200 8.33 21.73 -8.40
N HIS A 201 9.32 20.87 -8.16
CA HIS A 201 10.57 21.26 -7.50
C HIS A 201 11.76 20.42 -8.01
N GLU A 202 12.66 21.07 -8.73
CA GLU A 202 13.80 20.46 -9.45
C GLU A 202 14.75 19.68 -8.52
N LYS A 203 15.21 20.29 -7.42
CA LYS A 203 16.24 19.69 -6.55
C LYS A 203 15.78 18.37 -5.90
N SER A 204 14.49 18.24 -5.65
CA SER A 204 13.93 17.01 -5.08
C SER A 204 13.36 16.06 -6.15
N ASN A 205 13.39 16.45 -7.42
CA ASN A 205 12.66 15.77 -8.50
C ASN A 205 11.18 15.51 -8.10
N CYS A 206 10.55 16.52 -7.50
CA CYS A 206 9.16 16.41 -7.04
C CYS A 206 8.24 16.98 -8.12
N TYR A 207 7.22 16.21 -8.47
CA TYR A 207 6.19 16.56 -9.41
C TYR A 207 4.89 16.87 -8.66
N ILE A 208 3.99 17.59 -9.31
CA ILE A 208 2.64 17.80 -8.83
C ILE A 208 1.64 17.22 -9.83
N LEU A 209 0.72 16.43 -9.29
CA LEU A 209 -0.48 16.00 -9.97
C LEU A 209 -1.64 16.90 -9.54
N SER A 210 -2.31 17.51 -10.52
CA SER A 210 -3.57 18.23 -10.33
C SER A 210 -4.63 17.56 -11.18
N LEU A 211 -5.51 16.80 -10.53
CA LEU A 211 -6.58 16.04 -11.17
C LEU A 211 -7.93 16.40 -10.56
N TYR A 212 -8.72 17.23 -11.25
CA TYR A 212 -9.93 17.84 -10.69
C TYR A 212 -9.61 18.50 -9.33
N ASP A 213 -10.34 18.12 -8.27
CA ASP A 213 -10.12 18.63 -6.91
C ASP A 213 -9.03 17.88 -6.14
N THR A 214 -8.35 16.91 -6.77
CA THR A 214 -7.28 16.13 -6.15
C THR A 214 -5.92 16.71 -6.52
N GLN A 215 -5.11 16.99 -5.50
CA GLN A 215 -3.72 17.39 -5.65
C GLN A 215 -2.82 16.36 -4.98
N ALA A 216 -1.70 16.01 -5.61
CA ALA A 216 -0.72 15.10 -5.03
C ALA A 216 0.71 15.54 -5.36
N PHE A 217 1.60 15.40 -4.38
CA PHE A 217 3.04 15.39 -4.63
C PHE A 217 3.41 14.00 -5.15
N VAL A 218 4.18 13.97 -6.24
CA VAL A 218 4.55 12.73 -6.92
C VAL A 218 6.07 12.66 -7.04
N PHE A 219 6.61 11.48 -6.76
CA PHE A 219 8.03 11.18 -6.89
C PHE A 219 8.19 9.95 -7.76
N GLU A 220 8.98 10.06 -8.83
CA GLU A 220 9.39 8.92 -9.63
C GLU A 220 10.60 8.24 -8.97
N ILE A 221 10.62 6.91 -8.97
CA ILE A 221 11.72 6.10 -8.44
C ILE A 221 12.13 5.13 -9.54
N GLN A 222 13.38 5.21 -9.99
CA GLN A 222 13.89 4.37 -11.08
C GLN A 222 14.82 3.27 -10.58
N ASN A 223 15.41 3.43 -9.39
CA ASN A 223 16.31 2.44 -8.81
C ASN A 223 16.28 2.46 -7.27
N LEU A 224 16.88 1.43 -6.67
CA LEU A 224 16.88 1.22 -5.22
C LEU A 224 17.64 2.29 -4.44
N ASN A 225 18.66 2.92 -5.03
CA ASN A 225 19.48 3.92 -4.32
C ASN A 225 18.69 5.19 -4.00
N GLU A 226 17.54 5.40 -4.64
CA GLU A 226 16.67 6.55 -4.41
C GLU A 226 15.70 6.33 -3.25
N PHE A 227 15.50 5.09 -2.78
CA PHE A 227 14.47 4.73 -1.81
C PHE A 227 14.54 5.57 -0.54
N GLU A 228 15.70 5.65 0.08
CA GLU A 228 15.87 6.37 1.34
C GLU A 228 15.66 7.88 1.16
N LYS A 229 16.21 8.45 0.09
CA LYS A 229 16.06 9.88 -0.23
C LYS A 229 14.59 10.23 -0.45
N ILE A 230 13.86 9.45 -1.24
CA ILE A 230 12.44 9.68 -1.52
C ILE A 230 11.59 9.45 -0.28
N ALA A 231 11.85 8.40 0.51
CA ALA A 231 11.15 8.18 1.78
C ALA A 231 11.31 9.37 2.74
N ARG A 232 12.51 9.98 2.82
CA ARG A 232 12.74 11.20 3.61
C ARG A 232 11.94 12.40 3.09
N TYR A 233 11.83 12.59 1.78
CA TYR A 233 11.01 13.66 1.21
C TYR A 233 9.52 13.47 1.46
N VAL A 234 9.02 12.26 1.25
CA VAL A 234 7.61 11.92 1.53
C VAL A 234 7.31 12.12 3.02
N CYS A 235 8.14 11.60 3.93
CA CYS A 235 8.00 11.85 5.37
C CYS A 235 7.99 13.35 5.70
N LYS A 236 8.91 14.13 5.14
CA LYS A 236 8.94 15.59 5.39
C LYS A 236 7.60 16.27 5.03
N ILE A 237 6.98 15.85 3.93
CA ILE A 237 5.66 16.36 3.52
C ILE A 237 4.58 15.87 4.47
N THR A 238 4.52 14.56 4.75
CA THR A 238 3.44 13.99 5.57
C THR A 238 3.54 14.37 7.04
N ASP A 239 4.74 14.62 7.56
CA ASP A 239 4.98 15.18 8.89
C ASP A 239 4.40 16.59 8.97
N TYR A 240 4.65 17.43 7.95
CA TYR A 240 4.05 18.76 7.88
C TYR A 240 2.51 18.68 7.86
N LEU A 241 1.94 17.81 7.02
CA LEU A 241 0.49 17.61 6.94
C LEU A 241 -0.08 17.12 8.28
N SER A 242 0.58 16.16 8.93
CA SER A 242 0.18 15.64 10.24
C SER A 242 0.23 16.71 11.33
N LEU A 243 1.30 17.51 11.37
CA LEU A 243 1.46 18.63 12.30
C LEU A 243 0.39 19.72 12.10
N LYS A 244 -0.07 19.91 10.86
CA LYS A 244 -1.15 20.84 10.52
C LYS A 244 -2.55 20.23 10.61
N ASN A 245 -2.67 18.99 11.08
CA ASN A 245 -3.92 18.25 11.15
C ASN A 245 -4.65 18.12 9.79
N ILE A 246 -3.90 18.02 8.70
CA ILE A 246 -4.42 17.87 7.35
C ILE A 246 -4.51 16.38 7.02
N ALA A 247 -5.74 15.90 6.77
CA ALA A 247 -5.97 14.54 6.31
C ALA A 247 -5.27 14.29 4.97
N HIS A 248 -4.57 13.17 4.86
CA HIS A 248 -3.80 12.81 3.68
C HIS A 248 -3.70 11.30 3.49
N ASN A 249 -3.33 10.92 2.27
CA ASN A 249 -3.14 9.55 1.82
C ASN A 249 -1.82 9.45 1.04
N MET A 250 -1.27 8.25 0.93
CA MET A 250 -0.13 7.95 0.07
C MET A 250 -0.45 6.70 -0.74
N ALA A 251 -0.04 6.67 -2.00
CA ALA A 251 -0.08 5.48 -2.82
C ALA A 251 1.31 5.23 -3.43
N ILE A 252 1.69 3.97 -3.53
CA ILE A 252 2.88 3.50 -4.24
C ILE A 252 2.38 2.56 -5.32
N VAL A 253 2.69 2.89 -6.57
CA VAL A 253 2.29 2.13 -7.76
C VAL A 253 3.46 2.04 -8.72
N LYS A 254 3.45 1.02 -9.58
CA LYS A 254 4.33 0.98 -10.75
C LYS A 254 3.69 1.78 -11.88
N GLY A 255 4.42 2.71 -12.48
CA GLY A 255 3.90 3.58 -13.54
C GLY A 255 4.91 3.80 -14.66
N GLU A 256 4.44 4.43 -15.73
CA GLU A 256 5.30 4.93 -16.80
C GLU A 256 6.19 6.07 -16.31
N SER A 257 7.41 6.12 -16.84
CA SER A 257 8.37 7.16 -16.51
C SER A 257 7.95 8.51 -17.08
N PHE A 258 8.09 9.59 -16.32
CA PHE A 258 7.73 10.93 -16.80
C PHE A 258 8.66 11.42 -17.92
N SER A 259 9.89 10.90 -18.00
CA SER A 259 10.85 11.25 -19.06
C SER A 259 10.56 10.55 -20.39
N SER A 260 9.62 9.62 -20.45
CA SER A 260 9.22 8.96 -21.71
C SER A 260 8.19 9.75 -22.53
N SER A 261 7.71 10.88 -21.99
CA SER A 261 6.66 11.71 -22.59
C SER A 261 7.18 12.84 -23.51
N THR A 262 8.49 12.94 -23.74
CA THR A 262 9.09 14.07 -24.49
C THR A 262 9.17 13.90 -26.01
N ASP A 263 8.73 12.77 -26.58
CA ASP A 263 8.82 12.53 -28.05
C ASP A 263 7.49 12.65 -28.80
N ALA A 264 6.51 13.38 -28.27
CA ALA A 264 5.24 13.62 -28.95
C ALA A 264 4.77 15.07 -28.84
N LEU A 265 5.50 16.00 -29.46
CA LEU A 265 4.99 17.28 -29.97
C LEU A 265 5.67 17.62 -31.29
#